data_AF-A0A3P3QE36-F1
#
_entry.id   AF-A0A3P3QE36-F1
#
_cell.length_a   1.000
_cell.length_b   1.000
_cell.length_c   1.000
_cell.angle_alpha   90.00
_cell.angle_beta   90.00
_cell.angle_gamma   90.00
#
_symmetry.space_group_name_H-M   'P 1'
#
loop_
_entity.id
_entity.type
_entity.pdbx_description
1 polymer ?
#
loop_
_entity_poly.entity_id
_entity_poly.type
_entity_poly.pdbx_seq_one_letter_code
_entity_poly.pdbx_strand_id
1 'polypeptide(L)'
;MSLTRFDFSKLFDLNVLVIESDPASGHQLKQILTSLGIKKLELSRTPQTLFSGEGAAAYDLIFLDYDAEPSLAGADLIELLLHKHIVSPLCRLVVLSSASERQKYAVDYPFHQVDFLDRPCNKFHIDEQLKLHVRLQPFMTQILPLVHKRRYVDAFKLIGELQQKAGADTPVVLLQLKAQLLLELGVCDAASALIKAACAKQQHWALWLQFLLDYEQGELESCRHFLASHSEELLAYQERKEVWQIYLALQNEDYTAAYDVATKFPAAGMSTQITQLVQLVMMLSGKAEQAIELIERKRRLASSGYQFCALTVSLCKLLVLFMAQPAAEPQAAQLQPLLQQCFRQLIADKEASQFAADIIWLQGSLLAQTDGKEAAITFLEKQKQHLSAMQMSVSSQCHGASLMASLGKINAAFDLIYLANKALNLMPHSIHKVYAACVHQQTLYGIYPPADRGQIYADMGLRHEKEAELRPAAQMYYQAYLAEPGYVAHQEHLARLLNQLKLSKFKTFVLDEFNQR
;
A
#
# COMPACT_ATOMS: atom_id res chain seq x y z
N MET A 1 9.25 -37.41 -9.44
CA MET A 1 7.97 -37.26 -10.16
C MET A 1 7.95 -35.88 -10.77
N SER A 2 7.77 -35.75 -12.09
CA SER A 2 7.74 -34.43 -12.71
C SER A 2 6.50 -33.67 -12.24
N LEU A 3 6.64 -32.40 -11.88
CA LEU A 3 5.53 -31.49 -11.56
C LEU A 3 4.64 -31.18 -12.78
N THR A 4 4.83 -31.87 -13.90
CA THR A 4 4.40 -31.45 -15.25
C THR A 4 3.16 -32.21 -15.75
N ARG A 5 2.74 -33.30 -15.10
CA ARG A 5 1.42 -33.89 -15.36
C ARG A 5 0.37 -33.20 -14.48
N PHE A 6 -0.21 -32.14 -15.03
CA PHE A 6 -1.32 -31.45 -14.38
C PHE A 6 -2.59 -32.30 -14.47
N ASP A 7 -3.14 -32.60 -13.30
CA ASP A 7 -4.41 -33.29 -13.18
C ASP A 7 -5.55 -32.28 -13.23
N PHE A 8 -6.08 -32.04 -14.43
CA PHE A 8 -7.22 -31.16 -14.63
C PHE A 8 -8.54 -31.74 -14.08
N SER A 9 -8.58 -33.00 -13.63
CA SER A 9 -9.77 -33.50 -12.92
C SER A 9 -10.02 -32.74 -11.62
N LYS A 10 -8.97 -32.14 -11.04
CA LYS A 10 -9.07 -31.24 -9.88
C LYS A 10 -9.92 -30.00 -10.11
N LEU A 11 -10.17 -29.62 -11.38
CA LEU A 11 -11.10 -28.53 -11.71
C LEU A 11 -12.48 -28.78 -11.09
N PHE A 12 -12.94 -30.02 -11.08
CA PHE A 12 -14.28 -30.37 -10.62
C PHE A 12 -14.48 -30.19 -9.11
N ASP A 13 -13.39 -30.14 -8.34
CA ASP A 13 -13.40 -30.05 -6.89
C ASP A 13 -13.19 -28.62 -6.36
N LEU A 14 -12.91 -27.66 -7.25
CA LEU A 14 -12.71 -26.25 -6.92
C LEU A 14 -13.97 -25.67 -6.27
N ASN A 15 -13.75 -24.91 -5.18
CA ASN A 15 -14.77 -24.09 -4.55
C ASN A 15 -14.75 -22.68 -5.14
N VAL A 16 -15.79 -22.34 -5.92
CA VAL A 16 -15.85 -21.10 -6.70
C VAL A 16 -16.98 -20.21 -6.20
N LEU A 17 -16.69 -18.93 -5.97
CA LEU A 17 -17.68 -17.88 -5.75
C LEU A 17 -17.74 -16.96 -6.97
N VAL A 18 -18.95 -16.60 -7.37
CA VAL A 18 -19.20 -15.55 -8.37
C VAL A 18 -19.92 -14.40 -7.67
N ILE A 19 -19.34 -13.21 -7.69
CA ILE A 19 -19.96 -11.97 -7.23
C ILE A 19 -20.24 -11.12 -8.47
N GLU A 20 -21.51 -11.00 -8.82
CA GLU A 20 -21.96 -10.34 -10.04
C GLU A 20 -23.23 -9.53 -9.77
N SER A 21 -23.15 -8.23 -10.05
CA SER A 21 -24.24 -7.30 -9.77
C SER A 21 -25.42 -7.52 -10.73
N ASP A 22 -25.14 -7.84 -12.00
CA ASP A 22 -26.14 -8.11 -13.03
C ASP A 22 -26.64 -9.57 -12.98
N PRO A 23 -27.94 -9.82 -12.68
CA PRO A 23 -28.47 -11.17 -12.60
C PRO A 23 -28.31 -11.98 -13.89
N ALA A 24 -28.42 -11.35 -15.07
CA ALA A 24 -28.34 -12.05 -16.35
C ALA A 24 -26.91 -12.57 -16.60
N SER A 25 -25.93 -11.69 -16.45
CA SER A 25 -24.49 -12.04 -16.51
C SER A 25 -24.14 -13.10 -15.47
N GLY A 26 -24.67 -13.01 -14.25
CA GLY A 26 -24.41 -13.96 -13.17
C GLY A 26 -24.93 -15.36 -13.48
N HIS A 27 -26.14 -15.45 -14.04
CA HIS A 27 -26.70 -16.72 -14.51
C HIS A 27 -25.90 -17.31 -15.67
N GLN A 28 -25.44 -16.49 -16.61
CA GLN A 28 -24.59 -16.93 -17.72
C GLN A 28 -23.26 -17.50 -17.22
N LEU A 29 -22.55 -16.79 -16.32
CA LEU A 29 -21.31 -17.26 -15.70
C LEU A 29 -21.54 -18.59 -14.96
N LYS A 30 -22.64 -18.69 -14.21
CA LYS A 30 -23.00 -19.92 -13.51
C LYS A 30 -23.20 -21.10 -14.48
N GLN A 31 -23.89 -20.88 -15.60
CA GLN A 31 -24.06 -21.90 -16.64
C GLN A 31 -22.74 -22.32 -17.27
N ILE A 32 -21.87 -21.36 -17.59
CA ILE A 32 -20.53 -21.63 -18.13
C ILE A 32 -19.73 -22.50 -17.16
N LEU A 33 -19.63 -22.11 -15.89
CA LEU A 33 -18.88 -22.83 -14.85
C LEU A 33 -19.44 -24.24 -14.61
N THR A 34 -20.77 -24.38 -14.56
CA THR A 34 -21.42 -25.70 -14.42
C THR A 34 -21.11 -26.57 -15.64
N SER A 35 -21.11 -26.00 -16.84
CA SER A 35 -20.77 -26.72 -18.09
C SER A 35 -19.28 -27.10 -18.21
N LEU A 36 -18.42 -26.49 -17.39
CA LEU A 36 -17.01 -26.84 -17.23
C LEU A 36 -16.81 -27.88 -16.11
N GLY A 37 -17.89 -28.29 -15.43
CA GLY A 37 -17.90 -29.36 -14.44
C GLY A 37 -17.64 -28.91 -13.00
N ILE A 38 -17.64 -27.60 -12.72
CA ILE A 38 -17.49 -27.08 -11.36
C ILE A 38 -18.69 -27.50 -10.51
N LYS A 39 -18.44 -28.26 -9.43
CA LYS A 39 -19.50 -28.79 -8.56
C LYS A 39 -19.85 -27.87 -7.40
N LYS A 40 -18.87 -27.15 -6.84
CA LYS A 40 -19.03 -26.25 -5.70
C LYS A 40 -19.02 -24.81 -6.21
N LEU A 41 -20.22 -24.27 -6.43
CA LEU A 41 -20.41 -22.96 -7.03
C LEU A 41 -21.45 -22.15 -6.26
N GLU A 42 -21.00 -21.04 -5.70
CA GLU A 42 -21.85 -20.04 -5.06
C GLU A 42 -21.99 -18.81 -5.96
N LEU A 43 -23.19 -18.24 -6.02
CA LEU A 43 -23.49 -17.00 -6.76
C LEU A 43 -24.06 -15.99 -5.76
N SER A 44 -23.38 -14.86 -5.64
CA SER A 44 -23.81 -13.71 -4.87
C SER A 44 -23.95 -12.49 -5.77
N ARG A 45 -24.85 -11.57 -5.39
CA ARG A 45 -25.01 -10.28 -6.06
C ARG A 45 -24.20 -9.16 -5.39
N THR A 46 -23.66 -9.43 -4.22
CA THR A 46 -23.01 -8.43 -3.39
C THR A 46 -21.83 -9.03 -2.62
N PRO A 47 -20.74 -8.27 -2.43
CA PRO A 47 -19.63 -8.72 -1.60
C PRO A 47 -19.99 -8.85 -0.12
N GLN A 48 -21.19 -8.43 0.34
CA GLN A 48 -21.63 -8.59 1.73
C GLN A 48 -21.54 -10.02 2.27
N THR A 49 -21.71 -11.01 1.41
CA THR A 49 -21.50 -12.44 1.74
C THR A 49 -20.07 -12.75 2.24
N LEU A 50 -19.07 -11.99 1.80
CA LEU A 50 -17.69 -12.13 2.27
C LEU A 50 -17.46 -11.43 3.61
N PHE A 51 -18.25 -10.39 3.93
CA PHE A 51 -18.10 -9.61 5.17
C PHE A 51 -18.89 -10.20 6.35
N SER A 52 -20.01 -10.91 6.12
CA SER A 52 -20.96 -11.32 7.16
C SER A 52 -20.62 -12.58 7.98
N GLY A 53 -19.57 -13.31 7.63
CA GLY A 53 -18.74 -14.02 8.62
C GLY A 53 -19.33 -15.19 9.44
N GLU A 54 -20.41 -15.86 9.04
CA GLU A 54 -20.67 -17.22 9.54
C GLU A 54 -19.89 -18.24 8.69
N GLY A 55 -18.59 -18.30 8.97
CA GLY A 55 -17.64 -19.20 8.30
C GLY A 55 -17.31 -18.75 6.89
N ALA A 56 -16.24 -17.96 6.72
CA ALA A 56 -15.68 -17.70 5.41
C ALA A 56 -15.36 -19.06 4.76
N ALA A 57 -16.21 -19.50 3.84
CA ALA A 57 -15.95 -20.68 3.05
C ALA A 57 -14.60 -20.45 2.37
N ALA A 58 -13.67 -21.40 2.52
CA ALA A 58 -12.39 -21.31 1.85
C ALA A 58 -12.63 -21.48 0.35
N TYR A 59 -12.80 -20.36 -0.36
CA TYR A 59 -12.88 -20.34 -1.81
C TYR A 59 -11.49 -20.51 -2.40
N ASP A 60 -11.39 -21.29 -3.47
CA ASP A 60 -10.17 -21.44 -4.25
C ASP A 60 -10.07 -20.31 -5.29
N LEU A 61 -11.22 -19.92 -5.85
CA LEU A 61 -11.35 -18.91 -6.89
C LEU A 61 -12.59 -18.04 -6.67
N ILE A 62 -12.44 -16.73 -6.80
CA ILE A 62 -13.56 -15.77 -6.80
C ILE A 62 -13.56 -15.04 -8.13
N PHE A 63 -14.68 -15.09 -8.86
CA PHE A 63 -14.95 -14.17 -9.96
C PHE A 63 -15.68 -12.95 -9.40
N LEU A 64 -15.08 -11.77 -9.57
CA LEU A 64 -15.59 -10.51 -9.02
C LEU A 64 -15.89 -9.54 -10.15
N ASP A 65 -17.13 -9.14 -10.30
CA ASP A 65 -17.48 -7.98 -11.11
C ASP A 65 -16.83 -6.71 -10.55
N TYR A 66 -16.13 -5.93 -11.38
CA TYR A 66 -15.44 -4.72 -10.92
C TYR A 66 -16.41 -3.69 -10.33
N ASP A 67 -17.64 -3.67 -10.84
CA ASP A 67 -18.72 -2.78 -10.41
C ASP A 67 -19.70 -3.46 -9.43
N ALA A 68 -19.30 -4.58 -8.80
CA ALA A 68 -20.13 -5.36 -7.89
C ALA A 68 -20.68 -4.58 -6.69
N GLU A 69 -20.00 -3.50 -6.28
CA GLU A 69 -20.38 -2.68 -5.14
C GLU A 69 -20.52 -1.22 -5.59
N PRO A 70 -21.74 -0.71 -5.81
CA PRO A 70 -21.95 0.66 -6.29
C PRO A 70 -21.38 1.74 -5.36
N SER A 71 -21.21 1.42 -4.07
CA SER A 71 -20.64 2.34 -3.09
C SER A 71 -19.11 2.39 -3.10
N LEU A 72 -18.42 1.41 -3.72
CA LEU A 72 -16.95 1.30 -3.74
C LEU A 72 -16.42 1.27 -5.17
N ALA A 73 -15.27 1.90 -5.41
CA ALA A 73 -14.53 1.60 -6.64
C ALA A 73 -14.05 0.14 -6.60
N GLY A 74 -14.05 -0.57 -7.73
CA GLY A 74 -13.60 -1.97 -7.78
C GLY A 74 -12.20 -2.18 -7.20
N ALA A 75 -11.27 -1.25 -7.46
CA ALA A 75 -9.95 -1.23 -6.82
C ALA A 75 -10.02 -1.15 -5.28
N ASP A 76 -10.87 -0.30 -4.72
CA ASP A 76 -11.06 -0.20 -3.26
C ASP A 76 -11.64 -1.49 -2.66
N LEU A 77 -12.56 -2.14 -3.38
CA LEU A 77 -13.11 -3.42 -2.94
C LEU A 77 -12.03 -4.51 -2.94
N ILE A 78 -11.23 -4.61 -4.00
CA ILE A 78 -10.11 -5.56 -4.06
C ILE A 78 -9.13 -5.28 -2.92
N GLU A 79 -8.72 -4.03 -2.72
CA GLU A 79 -7.85 -3.64 -1.62
C GLU A 79 -8.43 -4.06 -0.27
N LEU A 80 -9.71 -3.78 -0.02
CA LEU A 80 -10.39 -4.14 1.22
C LEU A 80 -10.36 -5.64 1.48
N LEU A 81 -10.69 -6.46 0.46
CA LEU A 81 -10.70 -7.91 0.55
C LEU A 81 -9.33 -8.49 0.90
N LEU A 82 -8.26 -7.95 0.29
CA LEU A 82 -6.90 -8.44 0.47
C LEU A 82 -6.27 -7.94 1.77
N HIS A 83 -6.38 -6.63 2.06
CA HIS A 83 -5.76 -6.02 3.23
C HIS A 83 -6.39 -6.44 4.55
N LYS A 84 -7.71 -6.72 4.57
CA LYS A 84 -8.39 -7.22 5.76
C LYS A 84 -8.32 -8.74 5.89
N HIS A 85 -7.60 -9.42 5.00
CA HIS A 85 -7.50 -10.88 4.97
C HIS A 85 -8.87 -11.57 4.95
N ILE A 86 -9.88 -10.92 4.36
CA ILE A 86 -11.21 -11.49 4.15
C ILE A 86 -11.09 -12.65 3.16
N VAL A 87 -10.26 -12.45 2.13
CA VAL A 87 -9.90 -13.48 1.17
C VAL A 87 -8.56 -14.09 1.56
N SER A 88 -8.50 -15.42 1.57
CA SER A 88 -7.26 -16.15 1.83
C SER A 88 -6.18 -15.79 0.80
N PRO A 89 -4.90 -15.68 1.20
CA PRO A 89 -3.77 -15.60 0.28
C PRO A 89 -3.75 -16.66 -0.84
N LEU A 90 -4.30 -17.84 -0.55
CA LEU A 90 -4.35 -18.96 -1.48
C LEU A 90 -5.50 -18.86 -2.48
N CYS A 91 -6.52 -18.07 -2.16
CA CYS A 91 -7.63 -17.82 -3.04
C CYS A 91 -7.17 -16.90 -4.18
N ARG A 92 -7.56 -17.25 -5.40
CA ARG A 92 -7.30 -16.44 -6.58
C ARG A 92 -8.52 -15.59 -6.91
N LEU A 93 -8.29 -14.30 -7.15
CA LEU A 93 -9.33 -13.34 -7.55
C LEU A 93 -9.22 -13.09 -9.05
N VAL A 94 -10.32 -13.29 -9.77
CA VAL A 94 -10.44 -12.98 -11.21
C VAL A 94 -11.47 -11.88 -11.37
N VAL A 95 -10.99 -10.68 -11.67
CA VAL A 95 -11.79 -9.47 -11.76
C VAL A 95 -12.33 -9.31 -13.18
N LEU A 96 -13.65 -9.23 -13.31
CA LEU A 96 -14.34 -9.06 -14.58
C LEU A 96 -14.53 -7.56 -14.84
N SER A 97 -13.98 -7.05 -15.95
CA SER A 97 -13.96 -5.61 -16.23
C SER A 97 -14.14 -5.29 -17.71
N SER A 98 -14.59 -4.07 -18.02
CA SER A 98 -14.64 -3.52 -19.38
C SER A 98 -13.30 -2.89 -19.83
N ALA A 99 -12.35 -2.68 -18.91
CA ALA A 99 -11.05 -2.06 -19.18
C ALA A 99 -9.93 -2.77 -18.40
N SER A 100 -9.73 -4.07 -18.66
CA SER A 100 -8.87 -4.93 -17.83
C SER A 100 -7.42 -4.44 -17.73
N GLU A 101 -6.78 -4.07 -18.84
CA GLU A 101 -5.35 -3.74 -18.86
C GLU A 101 -5.02 -2.50 -18.01
N ARG A 102 -5.82 -1.44 -18.10
CA ARG A 102 -5.63 -0.25 -17.26
C ARG A 102 -5.82 -0.58 -15.78
N GLN A 103 -6.89 -1.30 -15.45
CA GLN A 103 -7.21 -1.61 -14.04
C GLN A 103 -6.23 -2.63 -13.43
N LYS A 104 -5.70 -3.53 -14.24
CA LYS A 104 -4.69 -4.52 -13.85
C LYS A 104 -3.42 -3.90 -13.30
N TYR A 105 -2.99 -2.78 -13.85
CA TYR A 105 -1.79 -2.07 -13.43
C TYR A 105 -2.05 -0.79 -12.64
N ALA A 106 -3.32 -0.43 -12.43
CA ALA A 106 -3.72 0.69 -11.59
C ALA A 106 -3.20 0.53 -10.15
N VAL A 107 -3.30 -0.68 -9.58
CA VAL A 107 -2.91 -0.96 -8.19
C VAL A 107 -1.93 -2.13 -8.12
N ASP A 108 -1.02 -2.07 -7.16
CA ASP A 108 -0.03 -3.11 -6.88
C ASP A 108 -0.57 -4.08 -5.82
N TYR A 109 -0.70 -5.36 -6.20
CA TYR A 109 -1.04 -6.45 -5.29
C TYR A 109 0.14 -7.42 -5.12
N PRO A 110 1.28 -6.96 -4.58
CA PRO A 110 2.45 -7.80 -4.40
C PRO A 110 2.03 -8.98 -3.53
N PHE A 111 2.27 -10.19 -4.03
CA PHE A 111 1.99 -11.46 -3.34
C PHE A 111 0.54 -11.95 -3.30
N HIS A 112 -0.40 -11.30 -3.99
CA HIS A 112 -1.76 -11.82 -4.13
C HIS A 112 -2.00 -12.35 -5.55
N GLN A 113 -2.88 -13.35 -5.66
CA GLN A 113 -3.24 -13.94 -6.94
C GLN A 113 -4.45 -13.18 -7.53
N VAL A 114 -4.22 -11.98 -8.06
CA VAL A 114 -5.26 -11.18 -8.74
C VAL A 114 -5.00 -11.19 -10.24
N ASP A 115 -6.02 -11.50 -11.01
CA ASP A 115 -6.01 -11.41 -12.47
C ASP A 115 -7.25 -10.68 -12.97
N PHE A 116 -7.19 -10.15 -14.18
CA PHE A 116 -8.28 -9.40 -14.80
C PHE A 116 -8.73 -10.06 -16.09
N LEU A 117 -10.02 -10.02 -16.35
CA LEU A 117 -10.63 -10.60 -17.54
C LEU A 117 -11.59 -9.61 -18.19
N ASP A 118 -11.39 -9.34 -19.48
CA ASP A 118 -12.24 -8.43 -20.25
C ASP A 118 -13.65 -8.99 -20.47
N ARG A 119 -14.63 -8.10 -20.37
CA ARG A 119 -15.99 -8.32 -20.84
C ARG A 119 -16.11 -7.91 -22.32
N PRO A 120 -16.82 -8.68 -23.16
CA PRO A 120 -17.51 -9.93 -22.84
C PRO A 120 -16.53 -11.12 -22.73
N CYS A 121 -16.70 -11.97 -21.71
CA CYS A 121 -15.95 -13.21 -21.58
C CYS A 121 -16.79 -14.43 -22.00
N ASN A 122 -16.14 -15.43 -22.58
CA ASN A 122 -16.79 -16.66 -23.05
C ASN A 122 -16.29 -17.88 -22.27
N LYS A 123 -16.84 -19.06 -22.59
CA LYS A 123 -16.45 -20.33 -21.95
C LYS A 123 -14.94 -20.61 -22.02
N PHE A 124 -14.28 -20.24 -23.12
CA PHE A 124 -12.85 -20.47 -23.29
C PHE A 124 -12.02 -19.61 -22.32
N HIS A 125 -12.36 -18.33 -22.18
CA HIS A 125 -11.68 -17.44 -21.24
C HIS A 125 -11.79 -17.93 -19.79
N ILE A 126 -12.99 -18.36 -19.38
CA ILE A 126 -13.23 -18.90 -18.03
C ILE A 126 -12.48 -20.22 -17.81
N ASP A 127 -12.48 -21.11 -18.79
CA ASP A 127 -11.76 -22.39 -18.74
C ASP A 127 -10.24 -22.19 -18.58
N GLU A 128 -9.65 -21.26 -19.33
CA GLU A 128 -8.22 -20.92 -19.18
C GLU A 128 -7.92 -20.38 -17.77
N GLN A 129 -8.80 -19.57 -17.19
CA GLN A 129 -8.62 -19.07 -15.83
C GLN A 129 -8.65 -20.18 -14.78
N LEU A 130 -9.57 -21.15 -14.91
CA LEU A 130 -9.64 -22.29 -14.00
C LEU A 130 -8.41 -23.21 -14.16
N LYS A 131 -8.02 -23.52 -15.40
CA LYS A 131 -6.82 -24.32 -15.70
C LYS A 131 -5.55 -23.68 -15.16
N LEU A 132 -5.42 -22.36 -15.31
CA LEU A 132 -4.29 -21.61 -14.79
C LEU A 132 -4.20 -21.72 -13.26
N HIS A 133 -5.32 -21.60 -12.55
CA HIS A 133 -5.34 -21.81 -11.10
C HIS A 133 -4.82 -23.20 -10.71
N VAL A 134 -5.34 -24.27 -11.34
CA VAL A 134 -4.90 -25.65 -11.06
C VAL A 134 -3.41 -25.86 -11.37
N ARG A 135 -2.88 -25.22 -12.41
CA ARG A 135 -1.43 -25.28 -12.75
C ARG A 135 -0.56 -24.59 -11.70
N LEU A 136 -1.03 -23.48 -11.13
CA LEU A 136 -0.29 -22.68 -10.15
C LEU A 136 -0.39 -23.24 -8.72
N GLN A 137 -1.49 -23.94 -8.39
CA GLN A 137 -1.78 -24.44 -7.05
C GLN A 137 -0.62 -25.21 -6.38
N PRO A 138 0.10 -26.14 -7.05
CA PRO A 138 1.20 -26.87 -6.43
C PRO A 138 2.38 -26.00 -5.98
N PHE A 139 2.56 -24.85 -6.63
CA PHE A 139 3.59 -23.87 -6.29
C PHE A 139 3.09 -22.93 -5.19
N MET A 140 1.92 -22.30 -5.41
CA MET A 140 1.42 -21.21 -4.57
C MET A 140 1.03 -21.65 -3.17
N THR A 141 0.48 -22.87 -3.02
CA THR A 141 0.11 -23.45 -1.72
C THR A 141 1.28 -23.58 -0.75
N GLN A 142 2.51 -23.70 -1.24
CA GLN A 142 3.70 -23.81 -0.39
C GLN A 142 4.38 -22.45 -0.19
N ILE A 143 4.37 -21.58 -1.20
CA ILE A 143 5.10 -20.32 -1.18
C ILE A 143 4.32 -19.21 -0.46
N LEU A 144 3.06 -18.98 -0.83
CA LEU A 144 2.29 -17.83 -0.32
C LEU A 144 2.15 -17.83 1.22
N PRO A 145 1.97 -18.96 1.92
CA PRO A 145 1.94 -18.95 3.39
C PRO A 145 3.23 -18.43 4.03
N LEU A 146 4.40 -18.66 3.40
CA LEU A 146 5.67 -18.12 3.87
C LEU A 146 5.77 -16.62 3.60
N VAL A 147 5.33 -16.19 2.41
CA VAL A 147 5.33 -14.78 2.00
C VAL A 147 4.42 -13.94 2.91
N HIS A 148 3.21 -14.41 3.21
CA HIS A 148 2.28 -13.72 4.11
C HIS A 148 2.75 -13.72 5.57
N LYS A 149 3.59 -14.69 5.97
CA LYS A 149 4.31 -14.67 7.25
C LYS A 149 5.63 -13.87 7.20
N ARG A 150 5.90 -13.16 6.09
CA ARG A 150 7.11 -12.37 5.83
C ARG A 150 8.41 -13.17 5.93
N ARG A 151 8.36 -14.48 5.74
CA ARG A 151 9.53 -15.36 5.68
C ARG A 151 10.10 -15.36 4.26
N TYR A 152 10.50 -14.20 3.76
CA TYR A 152 10.90 -14.00 2.37
C TYR A 152 12.14 -14.81 1.98
N VAL A 153 13.10 -14.98 2.89
CA VAL A 153 14.30 -15.81 2.66
C VAL A 153 13.91 -17.27 2.42
N ASP A 154 13.00 -17.81 3.23
CA ASP A 154 12.55 -19.20 3.12
C ASP A 154 11.69 -19.40 1.87
N ALA A 155 10.79 -18.45 1.58
CA ALA A 155 10.00 -18.44 0.35
C ALA A 155 10.92 -18.43 -0.89
N PHE A 156 11.97 -17.60 -0.90
CA PHE A 156 12.92 -17.52 -1.99
C PHE A 156 13.68 -18.84 -2.22
N LYS A 157 14.16 -19.49 -1.15
CA LYS A 157 14.83 -20.80 -1.24
C LYS A 157 13.89 -21.84 -1.85
N LEU A 158 12.65 -21.90 -1.37
CA LEU A 158 11.64 -22.85 -1.85
C LEU A 158 11.29 -22.63 -3.33
N ILE A 159 11.19 -21.36 -3.77
CA ILE A 159 11.02 -21.05 -5.20
C ILE A 159 12.16 -21.62 -6.03
N GLY A 160 13.40 -21.52 -5.56
CA GLY A 160 14.57 -22.09 -6.24
C GLY A 160 14.46 -23.60 -6.42
N GLU A 161 14.05 -24.33 -5.38
CA GLU A 161 13.85 -25.77 -5.43
C GLU A 161 12.71 -26.18 -6.37
N LEU A 162 11.59 -25.47 -6.31
CA LEU A 162 10.43 -25.73 -7.18
C LEU A 162 10.75 -25.42 -8.64
N GLN A 163 11.50 -24.35 -8.91
CA GLN A 163 11.99 -24.01 -10.24
C GLN A 163 12.92 -25.09 -10.80
N GLN A 164 13.85 -25.62 -9.99
CA GLN A 164 14.72 -26.72 -10.43
C GLN A 164 13.94 -27.99 -10.77
N LYS A 165 12.88 -28.29 -10.00
CA LYS A 165 12.01 -29.45 -10.27
C LYS A 165 11.13 -29.27 -11.51
N ALA A 166 10.69 -28.04 -11.78
CA ALA A 166 9.86 -27.72 -12.95
C ALA A 166 10.67 -27.54 -14.24
N GLY A 167 11.92 -27.07 -14.15
CA GLY A 167 12.77 -26.83 -15.31
C GLY A 167 12.18 -25.78 -16.26
N ALA A 168 12.10 -26.10 -17.54
CA ALA A 168 11.54 -25.23 -18.58
C ALA A 168 10.06 -24.91 -18.38
N ASP A 169 9.31 -25.77 -17.66
CA ASP A 169 7.87 -25.60 -17.40
C ASP A 169 7.60 -24.67 -16.21
N THR A 170 8.59 -23.90 -15.76
CA THR A 170 8.44 -22.94 -14.67
C THR A 170 7.43 -21.85 -15.06
N PRO A 171 6.33 -21.68 -14.31
CA PRO A 171 5.34 -20.64 -14.63
C PRO A 171 5.93 -19.23 -14.55
N VAL A 172 5.56 -18.34 -15.48
CA VAL A 172 6.00 -16.94 -15.49
C VAL A 172 5.66 -16.22 -14.18
N VAL A 173 4.49 -16.51 -13.60
CA VAL A 173 4.06 -15.95 -12.30
C VAL A 173 5.06 -16.29 -11.18
N LEU A 174 5.69 -17.47 -11.22
CA LEU A 174 6.71 -17.86 -10.26
C LEU A 174 8.00 -17.04 -10.44
N LEU A 175 8.37 -16.73 -11.68
CA LEU A 175 9.51 -15.85 -11.99
C LEU A 175 9.26 -14.42 -11.54
N GLN A 176 8.06 -13.90 -11.77
CA GLN A 176 7.63 -12.58 -11.29
C GLN A 176 7.69 -12.52 -9.74
N LEU A 177 7.15 -13.53 -9.06
CA LEU A 177 7.20 -13.63 -7.60
C LEU A 177 8.64 -13.69 -7.07
N LYS A 178 9.52 -14.44 -7.76
CA LYS A 178 10.95 -14.50 -7.44
C LYS A 178 11.60 -13.11 -7.54
N ALA A 179 11.32 -12.36 -8.61
CA ALA A 179 11.85 -11.02 -8.81
C ALA A 179 11.36 -10.06 -7.72
N GLN A 180 10.06 -10.10 -7.37
CA GLN A 180 9.49 -9.29 -6.29
C GLN A 180 10.14 -9.60 -4.94
N LEU A 181 10.32 -10.89 -4.59
CA LEU A 181 10.99 -11.26 -3.35
C LEU A 181 12.46 -10.83 -3.30
N LEU A 182 13.18 -10.87 -4.42
CA LEU A 182 14.54 -10.35 -4.49
C LEU A 182 14.61 -8.84 -4.22
N LEU A 183 13.62 -8.08 -4.71
CA LEU A 183 13.50 -6.65 -4.41
C LEU A 183 13.16 -6.40 -2.94
N GLU A 184 12.25 -7.16 -2.34
CA GLU A 184 11.93 -7.04 -0.89
C GLU A 184 13.12 -7.43 0.01
N LEU A 185 13.91 -8.43 -0.39
CA LEU A 185 15.17 -8.78 0.27
C LEU A 185 16.29 -7.77 -0.06
N GLY A 186 16.08 -6.94 -1.07
CA GLY A 186 17.00 -5.93 -1.55
C GLY A 186 18.29 -6.46 -2.17
N VAL A 187 18.24 -7.69 -2.71
CA VAL A 187 19.32 -8.31 -3.46
C VAL A 187 19.23 -7.84 -4.91
N CYS A 188 19.59 -6.56 -5.12
CA CYS A 188 19.33 -5.84 -6.36
C CYS A 188 20.06 -6.44 -7.58
N ASP A 189 21.28 -6.95 -7.40
CA ASP A 189 22.07 -7.51 -8.51
C ASP A 189 21.42 -8.78 -9.09
N ALA A 190 20.94 -9.67 -8.19
CA ALA A 190 20.23 -10.87 -8.60
C ALA A 190 18.86 -10.54 -9.21
N ALA A 191 18.16 -9.53 -8.68
CA ALA A 191 16.92 -9.04 -9.26
C ALA A 191 17.15 -8.49 -10.68
N SER A 192 18.23 -7.72 -10.89
CA SER A 192 18.58 -7.10 -12.17
C SER A 192 18.71 -8.12 -13.29
N ALA A 193 19.43 -9.23 -13.06
CA ALA A 193 19.61 -10.26 -14.07
C ALA A 193 18.28 -10.88 -14.51
N LEU A 194 17.37 -11.15 -13.56
CA LEU A 194 16.07 -11.74 -13.84
C LEU A 194 15.13 -10.76 -14.55
N ILE A 195 15.09 -9.50 -14.09
CA ILE A 195 14.23 -8.46 -14.64
C ILE A 195 14.68 -8.10 -16.07
N LYS A 196 15.98 -7.90 -16.31
CA LYS A 196 16.50 -7.62 -17.66
C LYS A 196 16.20 -8.73 -18.66
N ALA A 197 16.32 -10.00 -18.23
CA ALA A 197 15.96 -11.14 -19.06
C ALA A 197 14.46 -11.19 -19.40
N ALA A 198 13.61 -10.74 -18.49
CA ALA A 198 12.16 -10.64 -18.72
C ALA A 198 11.79 -9.44 -19.61
N CYS A 199 12.44 -8.28 -19.44
CA CYS A 199 12.32 -7.13 -20.33
C CYS A 199 12.73 -7.47 -21.77
N ALA A 200 13.83 -8.22 -21.96
CA ALA A 200 14.26 -8.68 -23.28
C ALA A 200 13.24 -9.62 -23.96
N LYS A 201 12.38 -10.27 -23.18
CA LYS A 201 11.26 -11.09 -23.65
C LYS A 201 9.93 -10.32 -23.74
N GLN A 202 9.97 -8.99 -23.63
CA GLN A 202 8.79 -8.11 -23.67
C GLN A 202 7.71 -8.50 -22.65
N GLN A 203 8.12 -8.96 -21.47
CA GLN A 203 7.17 -9.28 -20.42
C GLN A 203 6.77 -8.00 -19.69
N HIS A 204 5.51 -7.57 -19.86
CA HIS A 204 4.99 -6.31 -19.32
C HIS A 204 5.28 -6.11 -17.83
N TRP A 205 5.13 -7.15 -17.00
CA TRP A 205 5.39 -7.08 -15.55
C TRP A 205 6.82 -6.65 -15.20
N ALA A 206 7.78 -6.91 -16.09
CA ALA A 206 9.20 -6.63 -15.85
C ALA A 206 9.50 -5.13 -15.96
N LEU A 207 8.75 -4.38 -16.79
CA LEU A 207 8.95 -2.93 -16.95
C LEU A 207 8.76 -2.19 -15.62
N TRP A 208 7.71 -2.54 -14.88
CA TRP A 208 7.47 -1.92 -13.57
C TRP A 208 8.50 -2.34 -12.53
N LEU A 209 8.93 -3.61 -12.52
CA LEU A 209 9.98 -4.06 -11.60
C LEU A 209 11.34 -3.45 -11.94
N GLN A 210 11.60 -3.14 -13.22
CA GLN A 210 12.80 -2.41 -13.63
C GLN A 210 12.79 -0.99 -13.03
N PHE A 211 11.65 -0.28 -13.10
CA PHE A 211 11.51 1.02 -12.43
C PHE A 211 11.77 0.94 -10.92
N LEU A 212 11.21 -0.06 -10.23
CA LEU A 212 11.45 -0.25 -8.79
C LEU A 212 12.91 -0.60 -8.48
N LEU A 213 13.55 -1.40 -9.33
CA LEU A 213 14.97 -1.72 -9.22
C LEU A 213 15.84 -0.46 -9.35
N ASP A 214 15.57 0.37 -10.36
CA ASP A 214 16.28 1.64 -10.58
C ASP A 214 16.13 2.56 -9.36
N TYR A 215 14.92 2.62 -8.79
CA TYR A 215 14.65 3.39 -7.57
C TYR A 215 15.42 2.87 -6.35
N GLU A 216 15.44 1.56 -6.13
CA GLU A 216 16.19 0.92 -5.03
C GLU A 216 17.72 1.09 -5.20
N GLN A 217 18.20 1.14 -6.45
CA GLN A 217 19.61 1.38 -6.78
C GLN A 217 19.99 2.86 -6.73
N GLY A 218 19.03 3.78 -6.60
CA GLY A 218 19.27 5.23 -6.55
C GLY A 218 19.44 5.88 -7.92
N GLU A 219 19.08 5.20 -9.01
CA GLU A 219 19.18 5.70 -10.39
C GLU A 219 17.98 6.63 -10.72
N LEU A 220 17.90 7.76 -10.00
CA LEU A 220 16.73 8.65 -10.02
C LEU A 220 16.44 9.26 -11.40
N GLU A 221 17.47 9.48 -12.23
CA GLU A 221 17.30 10.00 -13.60
C GLU A 221 16.59 8.98 -14.50
N SER A 222 16.94 7.71 -14.39
CA SER A 222 16.23 6.61 -15.08
C SER A 222 14.78 6.54 -14.62
N CYS A 223 14.52 6.70 -13.32
CA CYS A 223 13.16 6.78 -12.77
C CYS A 223 12.39 7.97 -13.36
N ARG A 224 12.98 9.18 -13.39
CA ARG A 224 12.34 10.38 -13.96
C ARG A 224 11.99 10.17 -15.43
N HIS A 225 12.91 9.61 -16.21
CA HIS A 225 12.68 9.30 -17.63
C HIS A 225 11.55 8.28 -17.83
N PHE A 226 11.53 7.20 -17.05
CA PHE A 226 10.47 6.20 -17.09
C PHE A 226 9.09 6.81 -16.80
N LEU A 227 9.01 7.64 -15.75
CA LEU A 227 7.76 8.29 -15.36
C LEU A 227 7.29 9.33 -16.37
N ALA A 228 8.20 10.03 -17.06
CA ALA A 228 7.89 11.02 -18.09
C ALA A 228 7.60 10.42 -19.48
N SER A 229 7.94 9.14 -19.72
CA SER A 229 7.73 8.49 -21.01
C SER A 229 6.24 8.33 -21.35
N HIS A 230 5.89 8.51 -22.62
CA HIS A 230 4.53 8.36 -23.17
C HIS A 230 4.41 7.17 -24.14
N SER A 231 5.33 6.20 -24.06
CA SER A 231 5.28 5.00 -24.90
C SER A 231 3.98 4.20 -24.66
N GLU A 232 3.46 3.58 -25.72
CA GLU A 232 2.21 2.80 -25.65
C GLU A 232 2.24 1.71 -24.56
N GLU A 233 3.37 1.02 -24.41
CA GLU A 233 3.58 -0.01 -23.37
C GLU A 233 3.42 0.53 -21.94
N LEU A 234 3.61 1.83 -21.73
CA LEU A 234 3.56 2.47 -20.41
C LEU A 234 2.22 3.16 -20.12
N LEU A 235 1.32 3.27 -21.11
CA LEU A 235 -0.01 3.84 -20.91
C LEU A 235 -0.83 3.05 -19.89
N ALA A 236 -0.63 1.73 -19.83
CA ALA A 236 -1.29 0.87 -18.85
C ALA A 236 -0.90 1.21 -17.40
N TYR A 237 0.28 1.78 -17.18
CA TYR A 237 0.81 2.14 -15.85
C TYR A 237 0.49 3.57 -15.42
N GLN A 238 -0.36 4.31 -16.16
CA GLN A 238 -0.48 5.76 -16.00
C GLN A 238 -0.79 6.20 -14.56
N GLU A 239 -1.79 5.62 -13.91
CA GLU A 239 -2.16 5.98 -12.53
C GLU A 239 -1.01 5.72 -11.55
N ARG A 240 -0.31 4.60 -11.74
CA ARG A 240 0.83 4.23 -10.92
C ARG A 240 2.02 5.16 -11.12
N LYS A 241 2.28 5.58 -12.37
CA LYS A 241 3.29 6.58 -12.70
C LYS A 241 2.98 7.90 -12.02
N GLU A 242 1.74 8.36 -12.08
CA GLU A 242 1.30 9.62 -11.47
C GLU A 242 1.47 9.59 -9.94
N VAL A 243 1.11 8.48 -9.28
CA VAL A 243 1.36 8.29 -7.83
C VAL A 243 2.86 8.41 -7.50
N TRP A 244 3.73 7.79 -8.29
CA TRP A 244 5.18 7.87 -8.08
C TRP A 244 5.78 9.23 -8.43
N GLN A 245 5.23 9.94 -9.42
CA GLN A 245 5.60 11.33 -9.71
C GLN A 245 5.29 12.23 -8.51
N ILE A 246 4.10 12.08 -7.91
CA ILE A 246 3.74 12.80 -6.67
C ILE A 246 4.73 12.46 -5.56
N TYR A 247 5.03 11.18 -5.36
CA TYR A 247 5.96 10.75 -4.31
C TYR A 247 7.35 11.39 -4.46
N LEU A 248 7.95 11.32 -5.65
CA LEU A 248 9.26 11.90 -5.90
C LEU A 248 9.25 13.43 -5.80
N ALA A 249 8.15 14.09 -6.21
CA ALA A 249 8.00 15.53 -6.04
C ALA A 249 7.94 15.91 -4.54
N LEU A 250 7.14 15.20 -3.74
CA LEU A 250 7.05 15.41 -2.30
C LEU A 250 8.38 15.10 -1.57
N GLN A 251 9.14 14.11 -2.03
CA GLN A 251 10.47 13.82 -1.49
C GLN A 251 11.44 15.00 -1.64
N ASN A 252 11.29 15.77 -2.73
CA ASN A 252 12.10 16.95 -3.02
C ASN A 252 11.47 18.26 -2.50
N GLU A 253 10.40 18.17 -1.70
CA GLU A 253 9.61 19.33 -1.23
C GLU A 253 9.04 20.20 -2.37
N ASP A 254 8.92 19.64 -3.59
CA ASP A 254 8.31 20.30 -4.75
C ASP A 254 6.78 20.10 -4.73
N TYR A 255 6.12 20.83 -3.84
CA TYR A 255 4.66 20.76 -3.68
C TYR A 255 3.90 21.27 -4.92
N THR A 256 4.53 22.08 -5.76
CA THR A 256 3.95 22.58 -7.01
C THR A 256 3.84 21.47 -8.05
N ALA A 257 4.93 20.76 -8.34
CA ALA A 257 4.90 19.64 -9.28
C ALA A 257 4.00 18.51 -8.78
N ALA A 258 3.98 18.25 -7.46
CA ALA A 258 3.08 17.27 -6.86
C ALA A 258 1.62 17.63 -7.13
N TYR A 259 1.24 18.91 -6.97
CA TYR A 259 -0.12 19.39 -7.21
C TYR A 259 -0.52 19.30 -8.69
N ASP A 260 0.37 19.68 -9.59
CA ASP A 260 0.13 19.62 -11.05
C ASP A 260 -0.15 18.19 -11.52
N VAL A 261 0.49 17.19 -10.90
CA VAL A 261 0.17 15.78 -11.16
C VAL A 261 -1.13 15.37 -10.48
N ALA A 262 -1.36 15.78 -9.23
CA ALA A 262 -2.58 15.44 -8.48
C ALA A 262 -3.87 15.90 -9.16
N THR A 263 -3.84 17.03 -9.87
CA THR A 263 -5.01 17.56 -10.61
C THR A 263 -5.37 16.77 -11.86
N LYS A 264 -4.48 15.87 -12.34
CA LYS A 264 -4.76 15.00 -13.50
C LYS A 264 -5.71 13.85 -13.16
N PHE A 265 -5.80 13.47 -11.88
CA PHE A 265 -6.69 12.40 -11.46
C PHE A 265 -8.15 12.82 -11.61
N PRO A 266 -9.00 12.01 -12.28
CA PRO A 266 -10.41 12.30 -12.42
C PRO A 266 -11.13 12.08 -11.09
N ALA A 267 -11.76 13.13 -10.56
CA ALA A 267 -12.43 13.08 -9.25
C ALA A 267 -13.43 11.91 -9.09
N ALA A 268 -14.15 11.54 -10.15
CA ALA A 268 -15.11 10.44 -10.09
C ALA A 268 -14.44 9.07 -9.87
N GLY A 269 -13.30 8.81 -10.53
CA GLY A 269 -12.67 7.48 -10.57
C GLY A 269 -11.62 7.20 -9.49
N MET A 270 -11.26 8.19 -8.67
CA MET A 270 -10.23 7.99 -7.63
C MET A 270 -10.67 6.93 -6.62
N SER A 271 -9.76 5.97 -6.35
CA SER A 271 -9.82 5.11 -5.18
C SER A 271 -9.69 5.93 -3.90
N THR A 272 -10.00 5.32 -2.77
CA THR A 272 -9.88 5.93 -1.44
C THR A 272 -8.45 6.37 -1.18
N GLN A 273 -7.47 5.57 -1.60
CA GLN A 273 -6.05 5.84 -1.37
C GLN A 273 -5.52 6.96 -2.26
N ILE A 274 -5.94 6.99 -3.52
CA ILE A 274 -5.63 8.11 -4.42
C ILE A 274 -6.27 9.39 -3.88
N THR A 275 -7.53 9.33 -3.42
CA THR A 275 -8.20 10.46 -2.78
C THR A 275 -7.42 10.96 -1.57
N GLN A 276 -6.93 10.03 -0.73
CA GLN A 276 -6.11 10.35 0.45
C GLN A 276 -4.74 10.95 0.12
N LEU A 277 -4.12 10.54 -1.00
CA LEU A 277 -2.88 11.11 -1.48
C LEU A 277 -3.11 12.51 -2.07
N VAL A 278 -4.13 12.66 -2.91
CA VAL A 278 -4.48 13.94 -3.55
C VAL A 278 -4.84 14.99 -2.51
N GLN A 279 -5.64 14.66 -1.47
CA GLN A 279 -5.93 15.60 -0.38
C GLN A 279 -4.65 16.04 0.36
N LEU A 280 -3.68 15.13 0.55
CA LEU A 280 -2.45 15.43 1.27
C LEU A 280 -1.64 16.43 0.45
N VAL A 281 -1.50 16.19 -0.85
CA VAL A 281 -0.86 17.12 -1.77
C VAL A 281 -1.56 18.48 -1.76
N MET A 282 -2.89 18.52 -1.91
CA MET A 282 -3.66 19.76 -1.88
C MET A 282 -3.44 20.55 -0.58
N MET A 283 -3.40 19.87 0.57
CA MET A 283 -3.10 20.50 1.85
C MET A 283 -1.68 21.09 1.86
N LEU A 284 -0.68 20.33 1.45
CA LEU A 284 0.72 20.80 1.44
C LEU A 284 0.94 21.96 0.46
N SER A 285 0.19 22.00 -0.65
CA SER A 285 0.25 23.08 -1.64
C SER A 285 -0.65 24.29 -1.30
N GLY A 286 -1.17 24.37 -0.07
CA GLY A 286 -1.98 25.50 0.40
C GLY A 286 -3.39 25.57 -0.20
N LYS A 287 -3.91 24.47 -0.74
CA LYS A 287 -5.27 24.33 -1.32
C LYS A 287 -6.20 23.56 -0.38
N ALA A 288 -6.16 23.87 0.92
CA ALA A 288 -6.90 23.14 1.95
C ALA A 288 -8.43 23.09 1.71
N GLU A 289 -9.03 24.20 1.27
CA GLU A 289 -10.48 24.26 0.98
C GLU A 289 -10.87 23.26 -0.12
N GLN A 290 -10.07 23.12 -1.18
CA GLN A 290 -10.30 22.15 -2.24
C GLN A 290 -10.15 20.71 -1.73
N ALA A 291 -9.19 20.47 -0.83
CA ALA A 291 -9.01 19.17 -0.19
C ALA A 291 -10.25 18.78 0.64
N ILE A 292 -10.79 19.72 1.42
CA ILE A 292 -12.02 19.52 2.22
C ILE A 292 -13.21 19.23 1.31
N GLU A 293 -13.41 20.02 0.24
CA GLU A 293 -14.51 19.81 -0.70
C GLU A 293 -14.45 18.44 -1.38
N LEU A 294 -13.25 18.05 -1.86
CA LEU A 294 -13.01 16.77 -2.52
C LEU A 294 -13.40 15.59 -1.61
N ILE A 295 -12.90 15.58 -0.37
CA ILE A 295 -13.15 14.47 0.54
C ILE A 295 -14.59 14.45 1.04
N GLU A 296 -15.20 15.61 1.27
CA GLU A 296 -16.62 15.66 1.61
C GLU A 296 -17.50 15.10 0.52
N ARG A 297 -17.23 15.46 -0.74
CA ARG A 297 -17.98 14.93 -1.89
C ARG A 297 -17.86 13.41 -1.96
N LYS A 298 -16.64 12.87 -1.82
CA LYS A 298 -16.40 11.42 -1.80
C LYS A 298 -17.11 10.75 -0.62
N ARG A 299 -17.05 11.34 0.57
CA ARG A 299 -17.71 10.82 1.77
C ARG A 299 -19.23 10.73 1.61
N ARG A 300 -19.86 11.75 0.99
CA ARG A 300 -21.32 11.75 0.74
C ARG A 300 -21.75 10.63 -0.20
N LEU A 301 -20.90 10.22 -1.14
CA LEU A 301 -21.17 9.10 -2.05
C LEU A 301 -21.09 7.74 -1.33
N ALA A 302 -20.13 7.57 -0.41
CA ALA A 302 -19.98 6.32 0.36
C ALA A 302 -21.17 6.06 1.32
N SER A 303 -21.77 7.12 1.87
CA SER A 303 -22.94 7.12 2.77
C SER A 303 -22.80 6.40 4.13
N SER A 304 -22.20 5.21 4.21
CA SER A 304 -21.95 4.44 5.45
C SER A 304 -20.90 3.34 5.27
N GLY A 305 -20.47 2.71 6.36
CA GLY A 305 -19.56 1.55 6.35
C GLY A 305 -18.06 1.91 6.28
N TYR A 306 -17.23 0.96 5.86
CA TYR A 306 -15.77 1.08 5.95
C TYR A 306 -15.21 2.31 5.21
N GLN A 307 -15.60 2.53 3.95
CA GLN A 307 -15.10 3.65 3.17
C GLN A 307 -15.59 4.99 3.71
N PHE A 308 -16.85 5.07 4.13
CA PHE A 308 -17.38 6.24 4.83
C PHE A 308 -16.54 6.56 6.07
N CYS A 309 -16.23 5.56 6.90
CA CYS A 309 -15.37 5.73 8.07
C CYS A 309 -13.96 6.19 7.69
N ALA A 310 -13.33 5.56 6.69
CA ALA A 310 -11.97 5.91 6.24
C ALA A 310 -11.89 7.36 5.72
N LEU A 311 -12.87 7.79 4.93
CA LEU A 311 -12.97 9.16 4.41
C LEU A 311 -13.32 10.15 5.53
N THR A 312 -14.16 9.76 6.50
CA THR A 312 -14.49 10.62 7.65
C THR A 312 -13.30 10.82 8.57
N VAL A 313 -12.54 9.76 8.88
CA VAL A 313 -11.27 9.87 9.63
C VAL A 313 -10.31 10.79 8.92
N SER A 314 -10.17 10.64 7.60
CA SER A 314 -9.28 11.45 6.77
C SER A 314 -9.70 12.93 6.78
N LEU A 315 -10.99 13.22 6.63
CA LEU A 315 -11.53 14.58 6.73
C LEU A 315 -11.29 15.17 8.13
N CYS A 316 -11.54 14.41 9.20
CA CYS A 316 -11.27 14.89 10.56
C CYS A 316 -9.79 15.21 10.77
N LYS A 317 -8.86 14.35 10.29
CA LYS A 317 -7.41 14.61 10.36
C LYS A 317 -7.04 15.88 9.60
N LEU A 318 -7.59 16.06 8.40
CA LEU A 318 -7.38 17.25 7.57
C LEU A 318 -7.86 18.52 8.27
N LEU A 319 -9.07 18.51 8.83
CA LEU A 319 -9.62 19.64 9.57
C LEU A 319 -8.79 19.98 10.81
N VAL A 320 -8.39 18.97 11.59
CA VAL A 320 -7.50 19.17 12.75
C VAL A 320 -6.18 19.81 12.33
N LEU A 321 -5.55 19.31 11.26
CA LEU A 321 -4.29 19.84 10.75
C LEU A 321 -4.45 21.28 10.26
N PHE A 322 -5.50 21.56 9.49
CA PHE A 322 -5.78 22.89 8.97
C PHE A 322 -6.00 23.91 10.08
N MET A 323 -6.83 23.58 11.08
CA MET A 323 -7.10 24.46 12.22
C MET A 323 -5.89 24.67 13.13
N ALA A 324 -4.90 23.79 13.09
CA ALA A 324 -3.64 23.97 13.81
C ALA A 324 -2.69 24.98 13.14
N GLN A 325 -2.98 25.41 11.90
CA GLN A 325 -2.17 26.40 11.20
C GLN A 325 -2.45 27.82 11.69
N PRO A 326 -1.43 28.66 11.95
CA PRO A 326 -1.62 30.03 12.42
C PRO A 326 -2.47 30.89 11.46
N ALA A 327 -2.34 30.65 10.14
CA ALA A 327 -3.07 31.38 9.11
C ALA A 327 -4.57 31.05 9.08
N ALA A 328 -5.01 29.97 9.73
CA ALA A 328 -6.38 29.47 9.71
C ALA A 328 -7.21 29.91 10.93
N GLU A 329 -6.64 30.64 11.89
CA GLU A 329 -7.35 31.11 13.10
C GLU A 329 -8.76 31.70 12.85
N PRO A 330 -8.99 32.58 11.86
CA PRO A 330 -10.33 33.12 11.61
C PRO A 330 -11.33 32.10 11.05
N GLN A 331 -10.86 31.08 10.32
CA GLN A 331 -11.69 30.02 9.74
C GLN A 331 -11.87 28.83 10.69
N ALA A 332 -10.98 28.64 11.66
CA ALA A 332 -11.00 27.52 12.60
C ALA A 332 -12.31 27.47 13.41
N ALA A 333 -12.82 28.63 13.84
CA ALA A 333 -14.10 28.71 14.56
C ALA A 333 -15.29 28.24 13.71
N GLN A 334 -15.25 28.42 12.38
CA GLN A 334 -16.31 27.98 11.47
C GLN A 334 -16.24 26.48 11.15
N LEU A 335 -15.04 25.90 11.18
CA LEU A 335 -14.80 24.48 10.88
C LEU A 335 -14.95 23.58 12.11
N GLN A 336 -14.87 24.12 13.33
CA GLN A 336 -15.04 23.36 14.57
C GLN A 336 -16.37 22.58 14.65
N PRO A 337 -17.54 23.17 14.32
CA PRO A 337 -18.81 22.43 14.32
C PRO A 337 -18.82 21.30 13.29
N LEU A 338 -18.21 21.51 12.12
CA LEU A 338 -18.08 20.49 11.09
C LEU A 338 -17.23 19.31 11.57
N LEU A 339 -16.07 19.58 12.19
CA LEU A 339 -15.23 18.53 12.77
C LEU A 339 -16.00 17.71 13.81
N GLN A 340 -16.70 18.38 14.75
CA GLN A 340 -17.49 17.69 15.78
C GLN A 340 -18.62 16.85 15.18
N GLN A 341 -19.32 17.37 14.16
CA GLN A 341 -20.36 16.63 13.45
C GLN A 341 -19.79 15.39 12.76
N CYS A 342 -18.68 15.53 12.02
CA CYS A 342 -18.03 14.42 11.33
C CYS A 342 -17.57 13.35 12.32
N PHE A 343 -16.98 13.75 13.46
CA PHE A 343 -16.55 12.82 14.49
C PHE A 343 -17.70 12.06 15.14
N ARG A 344 -18.84 12.71 15.40
CA ARG A 344 -20.05 12.03 15.90
C ARG A 344 -20.60 11.02 14.91
N GLN A 345 -20.63 11.37 13.62
CA GLN A 345 -21.04 10.45 12.56
C GLN A 345 -20.11 9.23 12.47
N LEU A 346 -18.80 9.44 12.61
CA LEU A 346 -17.82 8.36 12.64
C LEU A 346 -18.11 7.37 13.77
N ILE A 347 -18.30 7.84 15.01
CA ILE A 347 -18.52 6.96 16.17
C ILE A 347 -19.86 6.21 16.07
N ALA A 348 -20.86 6.81 15.40
CA ALA A 348 -22.18 6.20 15.24
C ALA A 348 -22.24 5.09 14.17
N ASP A 349 -21.22 5.00 13.30
CA ASP A 349 -21.18 3.97 12.25
C ASP A 349 -20.83 2.59 12.82
N LYS A 350 -21.38 1.53 12.22
CA LYS A 350 -21.16 0.14 12.67
C LYS A 350 -19.71 -0.32 12.48
N GLU A 351 -19.01 0.22 11.48
CA GLU A 351 -17.63 -0.12 11.17
C GLU A 351 -16.60 0.72 11.92
N ALA A 352 -17.04 1.61 12.82
CA ALA A 352 -16.16 2.52 13.58
C ALA A 352 -15.10 1.78 14.40
N SER A 353 -15.40 0.58 14.88
CA SER A 353 -14.47 -0.25 15.67
C SER A 353 -13.18 -0.57 14.91
N GLN A 354 -13.22 -0.64 13.57
CA GLN A 354 -12.05 -0.84 12.73
C GLN A 354 -11.06 0.34 12.77
N PHE A 355 -11.50 1.50 13.24
CA PHE A 355 -10.73 2.75 13.31
C PHE A 355 -10.50 3.20 14.76
N ALA A 356 -10.58 2.28 15.74
CA ALA A 356 -10.52 2.61 17.16
C ALA A 356 -9.30 3.48 17.56
N ALA A 357 -8.10 3.16 17.05
CA ALA A 357 -6.89 3.95 17.31
C ALA A 357 -7.00 5.38 16.76
N ASP A 358 -7.51 5.53 15.53
CA ASP A 358 -7.73 6.85 14.92
C ASP A 358 -8.79 7.65 15.68
N ILE A 359 -9.86 6.99 16.16
CA ILE A 359 -10.90 7.63 16.98
C ILE A 359 -10.31 8.16 18.29
N ILE A 360 -9.46 7.38 18.97
CA ILE A 360 -8.80 7.81 20.20
C ILE A 360 -7.92 9.04 19.94
N TRP A 361 -7.12 9.04 18.88
CA TRP A 361 -6.29 10.21 18.57
C TRP A 361 -7.11 11.44 18.20
N LEU A 362 -8.14 11.27 17.37
CA LEU A 362 -9.05 12.35 17.01
C LEU A 362 -9.76 12.93 18.24
N GLN A 363 -10.17 12.08 19.18
CA GLN A 363 -10.75 12.52 20.45
C GLN A 363 -9.73 13.32 21.27
N GLY A 364 -8.47 12.86 21.33
CA GLY A 364 -7.38 13.59 21.98
C GLY A 364 -7.14 14.97 21.35
N SER A 365 -7.14 15.05 20.02
CA SER A 365 -7.02 16.31 19.27
C SER A 365 -8.19 17.26 19.54
N LEU A 366 -9.43 16.73 19.57
CA LEU A 366 -10.62 17.50 19.90
C LEU A 366 -10.56 18.07 21.32
N LEU A 367 -10.21 17.25 22.31
CA LEU A 367 -10.03 17.69 23.70
C LEU A 367 -8.96 18.77 23.83
N ALA A 368 -7.85 18.63 23.09
CA ALA A 368 -6.77 19.63 23.11
C ALA A 368 -7.26 20.99 22.62
N GLN A 369 -8.19 21.02 21.66
CA GLN A 369 -8.77 22.24 21.10
C GLN A 369 -9.88 22.83 21.98
N THR A 370 -10.75 22.02 22.60
CA THR A 370 -11.89 22.52 23.38
C THR A 370 -11.56 22.77 24.85
N ASP A 371 -10.83 21.84 25.47
CA ASP A 371 -10.64 21.76 26.92
C ASP A 371 -9.17 22.03 27.32
N GLY A 372 -8.28 22.15 26.32
CA GLY A 372 -6.87 22.45 26.49
C GLY A 372 -5.97 21.21 26.55
N LYS A 373 -4.65 21.46 26.49
CA LYS A 373 -3.63 20.41 26.37
C LYS A 373 -3.62 19.42 27.54
N GLU A 374 -3.88 19.89 28.76
CA GLU A 374 -3.86 19.04 29.96
C GLU A 374 -4.99 17.99 29.97
N ALA A 375 -6.18 18.37 29.49
CA ALA A 375 -7.31 17.47 29.35
C ALA A 375 -7.01 16.35 28.34
N ALA A 376 -6.42 16.71 27.19
CA ALA A 376 -5.98 15.76 26.18
C ALA A 376 -4.92 14.79 26.73
N ILE A 377 -3.90 15.31 27.43
CA ILE A 377 -2.86 14.46 28.04
C ILE A 377 -3.48 13.47 29.04
N THR A 378 -4.36 13.95 29.92
CA THR A 378 -5.04 13.11 30.91
C THR A 378 -5.87 12.00 30.25
N PHE A 379 -6.57 12.32 29.16
CA PHE A 379 -7.32 11.35 28.38
C PHE A 379 -6.41 10.30 27.74
N LEU A 380 -5.31 10.73 27.11
CA LEU A 380 -4.39 9.82 26.41
C LEU A 380 -3.63 8.89 27.37
N GLU A 381 -3.29 9.37 28.57
CA GLU A 381 -2.71 8.49 29.60
C GLU A 381 -3.69 7.39 30.04
N LYS A 382 -4.98 7.70 30.13
CA LYS A 382 -6.01 6.66 30.40
C LYS A 382 -6.13 5.65 29.27
N GLN A 383 -5.91 6.07 28.02
CA GLN A 383 -6.00 5.21 26.83
C GLN A 383 -4.69 4.49 26.47
N LYS A 384 -3.59 4.77 27.17
CA LYS A 384 -2.25 4.28 26.84
C LYS A 384 -2.17 2.76 26.68
N GLN A 385 -2.77 2.01 27.61
CA GLN A 385 -2.79 0.54 27.55
C GLN A 385 -3.54 0.03 26.33
N HIS A 386 -4.72 0.62 26.02
CA HIS A 386 -5.49 0.27 24.84
C HIS A 386 -4.73 0.54 23.55
N LEU A 387 -4.13 1.74 23.42
CA LEU A 387 -3.31 2.11 22.27
C LEU A 387 -2.11 1.17 22.07
N SER A 388 -1.45 0.76 23.15
CA SER A 388 -0.29 -0.15 23.07
C SER A 388 -0.65 -1.56 22.60
N ALA A 389 -1.89 -1.99 22.79
CA ALA A 389 -2.38 -3.30 22.36
C ALA A 389 -2.95 -3.29 20.93
N MET A 390 -3.19 -2.11 20.35
CA MET A 390 -3.76 -1.97 19.01
C MET A 390 -2.69 -2.09 17.93
N GLN A 391 -3.00 -2.81 16.85
CA GLN A 391 -2.23 -2.74 15.63
C GLN A 391 -2.62 -1.47 14.87
N MET A 392 -1.68 -0.53 14.77
CA MET A 392 -1.92 0.77 14.16
C MET A 392 -1.36 0.84 12.74
N SER A 393 -2.03 1.59 11.87
CA SER A 393 -1.49 1.94 10.56
C SER A 393 -0.44 3.05 10.68
N VAL A 394 0.41 3.20 9.66
CA VAL A 394 1.39 4.29 9.55
C VAL A 394 0.70 5.65 9.71
N SER A 395 -0.42 5.87 9.00
CA SER A 395 -1.21 7.10 9.09
C SER A 395 -1.77 7.37 10.50
N SER A 396 -2.16 6.32 11.23
CA SER A 396 -2.64 6.44 12.61
C SER A 396 -1.51 6.81 13.58
N GLN A 397 -0.35 6.15 13.45
CA GLN A 397 0.83 6.46 14.25
C GLN A 397 1.36 7.87 13.98
N CYS A 398 1.38 8.29 12.72
CA CYS A 398 1.75 9.66 12.33
C CYS A 398 0.79 10.71 12.92
N HIS A 399 -0.52 10.47 12.89
CA HIS A 399 -1.48 11.38 13.52
C HIS A 399 -1.26 11.48 15.04
N GLY A 400 -1.05 10.35 15.72
CA GLY A 400 -0.67 10.32 17.12
C GLY A 400 0.63 11.09 17.40
N ALA A 401 1.63 10.96 16.53
CA ALA A 401 2.89 11.69 16.64
C ALA A 401 2.69 13.21 16.54
N SER A 402 1.92 13.69 15.56
CA SER A 402 1.58 15.12 15.44
C SER A 402 0.86 15.64 16.68
N LEU A 403 -0.08 14.86 17.24
CA LEU A 403 -0.77 15.23 18.47
C LEU A 403 0.19 15.28 19.66
N MET A 404 1.04 14.27 19.85
CA MET A 404 2.02 14.27 20.95
C MET A 404 2.99 15.44 20.84
N ALA A 405 3.42 15.78 19.62
CA ALA A 405 4.26 16.95 19.38
C ALA A 405 3.55 18.26 19.76
N SER A 406 2.28 18.44 19.35
CA SER A 406 1.52 19.66 19.68
C SER A 406 1.23 19.79 21.19
N LEU A 407 1.17 18.66 21.91
CA LEU A 407 1.07 18.59 23.37
C LEU A 407 2.42 18.79 24.10
N GLY A 408 3.52 19.01 23.37
CA GLY A 408 4.87 19.21 23.93
C GLY A 408 5.57 17.92 24.39
N LYS A 409 5.06 16.74 24.01
CA LYS A 409 5.61 15.42 24.34
C LYS A 409 6.48 14.90 23.20
N ILE A 410 7.57 15.61 22.88
CA ILE A 410 8.44 15.32 21.71
C ILE A 410 9.00 13.90 21.72
N ASN A 411 9.40 13.35 22.87
CA ASN A 411 9.91 11.97 22.95
C ASN A 411 8.83 10.93 22.57
N ALA A 412 7.58 11.14 23.00
CA ALA A 412 6.47 10.27 22.62
C ALA A 412 6.12 10.42 21.12
N ALA A 413 6.27 11.63 20.57
CA ALA A 413 6.12 11.86 19.13
C ALA A 413 7.21 11.11 18.34
N PHE A 414 8.47 11.17 18.78
CA PHE A 414 9.57 10.41 18.19
C PHE A 414 9.30 8.89 18.22
N ASP A 415 8.86 8.36 19.35
CA ASP A 415 8.51 6.94 19.49
C ASP A 415 7.44 6.52 18.47
N LEU A 416 6.41 7.33 18.27
CA LEU A 416 5.35 7.06 17.29
C LEU A 416 5.85 7.17 15.84
N ILE A 417 6.71 8.14 15.52
CA ILE A 417 7.34 8.25 14.20
C ILE A 417 8.24 7.06 13.90
N TYR A 418 8.98 6.57 14.90
CA TYR A 418 9.79 5.38 14.79
C TYR A 418 8.94 4.13 14.54
N LEU A 419 7.86 3.94 15.32
CA LEU A 419 6.93 2.83 15.12
C LEU A 419 6.24 2.89 13.75
N ALA A 420 5.93 4.10 13.26
CA ALA A 420 5.44 4.35 11.92
C ALA A 420 6.45 3.96 10.84
N ASN A 421 7.74 4.26 11.03
CA ASN A 421 8.81 3.81 10.14
C ASN A 421 8.92 2.29 10.12
N LYS A 422 8.86 1.63 11.28
CA LYS A 422 8.88 0.18 11.39
C LYS A 422 7.69 -0.45 10.66
N ALA A 423 6.48 0.08 10.85
CA ALA A 423 5.29 -0.37 10.13
C ALA A 423 5.44 -0.15 8.61
N LEU A 424 6.01 0.98 8.17
CA LEU A 424 6.26 1.29 6.77
C LEU A 424 7.25 0.32 6.11
N ASN A 425 8.34 -0.03 6.79
CA ASN A 425 9.35 -0.98 6.29
C ASN A 425 8.80 -2.40 6.11
N LEU A 426 7.72 -2.71 6.81
CA LEU A 426 7.02 -3.99 6.72
C LEU A 426 5.97 -4.02 5.60
N MET A 427 5.70 -2.89 4.94
CA MET A 427 4.81 -2.82 3.79
C MET A 427 5.56 -3.22 2.51
N PRO A 428 4.96 -4.08 1.67
CA PRO A 428 5.53 -4.42 0.37
C PRO A 428 5.45 -3.23 -0.59
N HIS A 429 6.24 -3.24 -1.66
CA HIS A 429 6.18 -2.19 -2.68
C HIS A 429 4.78 -2.12 -3.31
N SER A 430 4.04 -1.08 -2.97
CA SER A 430 2.69 -0.80 -3.48
C SER A 430 2.33 0.68 -3.34
N ILE A 431 1.22 1.08 -3.93
CA ILE A 431 0.66 2.44 -3.79
C ILE A 431 0.39 2.78 -2.31
N HIS A 432 -0.02 1.80 -1.50
CA HIS A 432 -0.20 2.01 -0.06
C HIS A 432 1.10 2.38 0.64
N LYS A 433 2.21 1.72 0.29
CA LYS A 433 3.53 2.04 0.84
C LYS A 433 3.95 3.44 0.42
N VAL A 434 3.69 3.82 -0.83
CA VAL A 434 3.98 5.16 -1.34
C VAL A 434 3.20 6.23 -0.56
N TYR A 435 1.88 6.08 -0.44
CA TYR A 435 1.06 7.00 0.35
C TYR A 435 1.51 7.05 1.82
N ALA A 436 1.73 5.90 2.45
CA ALA A 436 2.19 5.82 3.83
C ALA A 436 3.56 6.48 4.02
N ALA A 437 4.47 6.36 3.04
CA ALA A 437 5.77 7.02 3.05
C ALA A 437 5.62 8.55 2.93
N CYS A 438 4.71 9.04 2.07
CA CYS A 438 4.39 10.47 2.01
C CYS A 438 3.89 10.96 3.38
N VAL A 439 2.93 10.27 3.98
CA VAL A 439 2.39 10.66 5.29
C VAL A 439 3.47 10.65 6.37
N HIS A 440 4.31 9.60 6.43
CA HIS A 440 5.44 9.51 7.36
C HIS A 440 6.39 10.69 7.21
N GLN A 441 6.86 10.95 5.99
CA GLN A 441 7.81 12.03 5.72
C GLN A 441 7.23 13.39 6.10
N GLN A 442 6.01 13.69 5.67
CA GLN A 442 5.39 14.99 5.87
C GLN A 442 5.06 15.24 7.35
N THR A 443 4.74 14.17 8.08
CA THR A 443 4.56 14.24 9.54
C THR A 443 5.89 14.54 10.24
N LEU A 444 6.97 13.85 9.86
CA LEU A 444 8.31 14.12 10.40
C LEU A 444 8.72 15.57 10.11
N TYR A 445 8.51 16.05 8.90
CA TYR A 445 8.87 17.41 8.49
C TYR A 445 8.03 18.49 9.17
N GLY A 446 6.78 18.17 9.52
CA GLY A 446 5.91 19.04 10.30
C GLY A 446 6.25 19.09 11.80
N ILE A 447 6.93 18.07 12.33
CA ILE A 447 7.36 18.02 13.74
C ILE A 447 8.77 18.59 13.90
N TYR A 448 9.68 18.29 12.98
CA TYR A 448 11.11 18.61 13.09
C TYR A 448 11.56 19.59 11.99
N PRO A 449 12.17 20.73 12.35
CA PRO A 449 12.66 21.71 11.38
C PRO A 449 13.84 21.15 10.58
N PRO A 450 14.12 21.67 9.37
CA PRO A 450 15.18 21.15 8.48
C PRO A 450 16.54 20.93 9.15
N ALA A 451 16.93 21.83 10.06
CA ALA A 451 18.21 21.77 10.76
C ALA A 451 18.35 20.57 11.73
N ASP A 452 17.24 19.99 12.18
CA ASP A 452 17.26 18.88 13.14
C ASP A 452 17.04 17.52 12.45
N ARG A 453 16.60 17.51 11.19
CA ARG A 453 16.16 16.29 10.50
C ARG A 453 17.28 15.27 10.35
N GLY A 454 18.52 15.70 10.10
CA GLY A 454 19.68 14.81 9.97
C GLY A 454 19.90 14.01 11.26
N GLN A 455 19.95 14.69 12.40
CA GLN A 455 20.07 14.04 13.71
C GLN A 455 18.89 13.11 14.03
N ILE A 456 17.65 13.53 13.75
CA ILE A 456 16.46 12.68 14.00
C ILE A 456 16.50 11.40 13.15
N TYR A 457 16.94 11.47 11.90
CA TYR A 457 17.16 10.29 11.08
C TYR A 457 18.28 9.39 11.66
N ALA A 458 19.38 9.98 12.12
CA ALA A 458 20.45 9.21 12.75
C ALA A 458 20.00 8.51 14.04
N ASP A 459 19.17 9.16 14.86
CA ASP A 459 18.61 8.57 16.09
C ASP A 459 17.67 7.39 15.78
N MET A 460 16.84 7.49 14.74
CA MET A 460 16.05 6.35 14.26
C MET A 460 16.95 5.22 13.74
N GLY A 461 18.01 5.56 13.01
CA GLY A 461 19.01 4.59 12.52
C GLY A 461 19.67 3.82 13.66
N LEU A 462 20.09 4.52 14.72
CA LEU A 462 20.66 3.92 15.91
C LEU A 462 19.69 2.96 16.61
N ARG A 463 18.40 3.31 16.65
CA ARG A 463 17.38 2.45 17.25
C ARG A 463 17.16 1.16 16.46
N HIS A 464 17.08 1.25 15.13
CA HIS A 464 17.04 0.06 14.28
C HIS A 464 18.30 -0.81 14.43
N GLU A 465 19.49 -0.21 14.55
CA GLU A 465 20.74 -0.94 14.78
C GLU A 465 20.70 -1.71 16.11
N LYS A 466 20.20 -1.08 17.18
CA LYS A 466 20.00 -1.74 18.49
C LYS A 466 19.02 -2.92 18.42
N GLU A 467 18.05 -2.87 17.52
CA GLU A 467 17.10 -3.95 17.25
C GLU A 467 17.61 -4.98 16.21
N ALA A 468 18.87 -4.85 15.77
CA ALA A 468 19.50 -5.66 14.72
C ALA A 468 18.81 -5.58 13.34
N GLU A 469 18.06 -4.51 13.09
CA GLU A 469 17.39 -4.21 11.82
C GLU A 469 18.33 -3.41 10.90
N LEU A 470 19.38 -4.07 10.38
CA LEU A 470 20.50 -3.41 9.69
C LEU A 470 20.10 -2.63 8.41
N ARG A 471 19.17 -3.17 7.60
CA ARG A 471 18.73 -2.50 6.35
C ARG A 471 17.89 -1.24 6.65
N PRO A 472 16.86 -1.29 7.53
CA PRO A 472 16.21 -0.08 8.03
C PRO A 472 17.18 0.94 8.62
N ALA A 473 18.16 0.49 9.41
CA ALA A 473 19.19 1.38 9.96
C ALA A 473 19.97 2.10 8.84
N ALA A 474 20.45 1.35 7.83
CA ALA A 474 21.16 1.93 6.69
C ALA A 474 20.30 2.93 5.91
N GLN A 475 19.01 2.65 5.74
CA GLN A 475 18.08 3.58 5.11
C GLN A 475 17.95 4.89 5.89
N MET A 476 17.86 4.83 7.22
CA MET A 476 17.76 6.04 8.06
C MET A 476 19.07 6.83 8.06
N TYR A 477 20.24 6.18 8.16
CA TYR A 477 21.52 6.88 8.04
C TYR A 477 21.75 7.48 6.64
N TYR A 478 21.24 6.84 5.58
CA TYR A 478 21.25 7.44 4.25
C TYR A 478 20.37 8.70 4.18
N GLN A 479 19.19 8.72 4.82
CA GLN A 479 18.38 9.94 4.92
C GLN A 479 19.08 11.03 5.75
N ALA A 480 19.77 10.65 6.83
CA ALA A 480 20.58 11.58 7.62
C ALA A 480 21.70 12.20 6.78
N TYR A 481 22.39 11.39 5.97
CA TYR A 481 23.39 11.85 5.02
C TYR A 481 22.81 12.81 3.97
N LEU A 482 21.62 12.54 3.43
CA LEU A 482 20.98 13.45 2.48
C LEU A 482 20.58 14.79 3.12
N ALA A 483 20.14 14.77 4.38
CA ALA A 483 19.79 15.98 5.11
C ALA A 483 21.02 16.83 5.48
N GLU A 484 22.13 16.19 5.85
CA GLU A 484 23.37 16.84 6.25
C GLU A 484 24.60 16.21 5.55
N PRO A 485 24.81 16.46 4.25
CA PRO A 485 25.88 15.81 3.49
C PRO A 485 27.29 16.12 4.01
N GLY A 486 27.47 17.25 4.70
CA GLY A 486 28.75 17.65 5.28
C GLY A 486 29.12 16.97 6.60
N TYR A 487 28.18 16.26 7.24
CA TYR A 487 28.43 15.68 8.56
C TYR A 487 29.00 14.26 8.45
N VAL A 488 30.32 14.16 8.65
CA VAL A 488 31.12 12.93 8.42
C VAL A 488 30.61 11.74 9.24
N ALA A 489 30.14 11.95 10.46
CA ALA A 489 29.67 10.87 11.33
C ALA A 489 28.53 10.06 10.70
N HIS A 490 27.58 10.71 10.00
CA HIS A 490 26.50 9.99 9.32
C HIS A 490 27.04 9.07 8.21
N GLN A 491 28.04 9.53 7.47
CA GLN A 491 28.69 8.76 6.41
C GLN A 491 29.47 7.56 6.98
N GLU A 492 30.19 7.75 8.09
CA GLU A 492 30.92 6.67 8.77
C GLU A 492 29.98 5.57 9.29
N HIS A 493 28.85 5.97 9.89
CA HIS A 493 27.82 5.03 10.33
C HIS A 493 27.23 4.24 9.17
N LEU A 494 26.91 4.92 8.06
CA LEU A 494 26.42 4.27 6.86
C LEU A 494 27.46 3.29 6.29
N ALA A 495 28.71 3.72 6.13
CA ALA A 495 29.81 2.89 5.64
C ALA A 495 30.03 1.62 6.48
N ARG A 496 29.93 1.74 7.81
CA ARG A 496 30.01 0.59 8.72
C ARG A 496 28.87 -0.40 8.48
N LEU A 497 27.64 0.07 8.32
CA LEU A 497 26.49 -0.78 8.04
C LEU A 497 26.59 -1.45 6.67
N LEU A 498 27.10 -0.77 5.64
CA LEU A 498 27.32 -1.37 4.32
C LEU A 498 28.34 -2.50 4.37
N ASN A 499 29.42 -2.33 5.14
CA ASN A 499 30.37 -3.42 5.40
C ASN A 499 29.70 -4.63 6.08
N GLN A 500 28.86 -4.40 7.10
CA GLN A 500 28.12 -5.47 7.78
C GLN A 500 27.13 -6.18 6.85
N LEU A 501 26.43 -5.42 6.01
CA LEU A 501 25.49 -5.92 5.01
C LEU A 501 26.17 -6.53 3.79
N LYS A 502 27.50 -6.39 3.66
CA LYS A 502 28.30 -6.79 2.49
C LYS A 502 27.80 -6.13 1.19
N LEU A 503 27.47 -4.86 1.29
CA LEU A 503 27.04 -4.03 0.16
C LEU A 503 28.16 -3.06 -0.22
N SER A 504 28.45 -2.94 -1.51
CA SER A 504 29.42 -1.95 -2.03
C SER A 504 28.82 -0.56 -2.21
N LYS A 505 27.49 -0.46 -2.34
CA LYS A 505 26.76 0.81 -2.42
C LYS A 505 25.39 0.71 -1.77
N PHE A 506 24.84 1.85 -1.39
CA PHE A 506 23.45 2.00 -1.00
C PHE A 506 22.90 3.26 -1.65
N LYS A 507 22.04 3.06 -2.65
CA LYS A 507 21.59 4.11 -3.56
C LYS A 507 22.81 4.86 -4.15
N THR A 508 22.87 6.17 -3.98
CA THR A 508 23.94 7.03 -4.49
C THR A 508 25.19 7.04 -3.62
N PHE A 509 25.16 6.43 -2.41
CA PHE A 509 26.34 6.34 -1.56
C PHE A 509 27.19 5.13 -1.93
N VAL A 510 28.44 5.39 -2.36
CA VAL A 510 29.40 4.36 -2.77
C VAL A 510 30.48 4.21 -1.71
N LEU A 511 30.64 2.99 -1.20
CA LEU A 511 31.55 2.69 -0.08
C LEU A 511 33.02 2.91 -0.46
N ASP A 512 33.40 2.51 -1.66
CA ASP A 512 34.79 2.62 -2.14
C ASP A 512 35.23 4.08 -2.33
N GLU A 513 34.32 4.94 -2.81
CA GLU A 513 34.60 6.38 -2.95
C GLU A 513 34.76 7.07 -1.59
N PHE A 514 33.99 6.63 -0.58
CA PHE A 514 34.13 7.13 0.78
C PHE A 514 35.46 6.70 1.40
N ASN A 515 35.85 5.43 1.26
CA ASN A 515 37.10 4.92 1.81
C ASN A 515 38.37 5.53 1.17
N GLN A 516 38.25 6.18 0.02
CA GLN A 516 39.35 6.87 -0.67
C GLN A 516 39.53 8.33 -0.24
N ARG A 517 38.56 8.91 0.48
CA ARG A 517 38.63 10.26 1.07
C ARG A 517 39.35 10.21 2.41
#